data_AF-A0A147BGC6-F1
#
_entry.id   AF-A0A147BGC6-F1
#
_cell.length_a   1.000
_cell.length_b   1.000
_cell.length_c   1.000
_cell.angle_alpha   90.00
_cell.angle_beta   90.00
_cell.angle_gamma   90.00
#
_symmetry.space_group_name_H-M   'P 1'
#
loop_
_entity.id
_entity.type
_entity.pdbx_description
1 polymer ?
#
loop_
_entity_poly.entity_id
_entity_poly.type
_entity_poly.pdbx_seq_one_letter_code
_entity_poly.pdbx_strand_id
1 'polypeptide(L)'
;PPRLCEPLSIDHCRGLPYNLTSYPNAVGHNGPKEVYRDLVAYRQLVDSECYPLAAEFVCQLLQPECVDDEMLLPCRDFCEEFWSACRKLLPKSLSGKIDCSNYPQYDGNGSCRNKPGCANELKARGKTVRVCDGVVDCPDFSDETSCDRCGPGLLHCGDRQCIDITQRCDSRLDCTNGADEQNCLTLASNSEAVSTSPLLHPHQGYLMANEKGQYKKICMDDFNSTLPLFRRDVILKNLATTACSILNLGPPSRMELHRDGNSSDSYLQLLDPQSPGLRFSSAHCQTKLVVYLQCSLQECGKSSATPPQNATAMYTSKPGRHGDWPWHVMLLQDNKHVCDGTLISNKWVLTSSSCFRGPDNHNWAVRLGSVRKMSASPFDVYLRAIQIIHSPMVNAQLSLVRLETEVEESHYVRPSCLPAPNQRTSVGETCVTLGYDLKGDQMEQLNLEIVTFTACYNSSLPGTGSTICGRQQESSHNSICMHESLPGRQLMCWRGDRWYLFGVGSSMSMCNDRPVPQHFHTISSHLQWISTVMGIKKPS
;
A
#
# COMPACT_ATOMS: atom_id res chain seq x y z
N PRO A 1 25.92 26.93 37.64
CA PRO A 1 27.02 26.52 36.73
C PRO A 1 26.50 26.62 35.29
N PRO A 2 27.32 26.95 34.29
CA PRO A 2 26.90 26.82 32.90
C PRO A 2 26.52 25.35 32.62
N ARG A 3 25.50 25.15 31.79
CA ARG A 3 25.16 23.83 31.27
C ARG A 3 26.36 23.31 30.48
N LEU A 4 26.67 22.02 30.65
CA LEU A 4 27.73 21.35 29.92
C LEU A 4 27.14 20.10 29.29
N CYS A 5 27.46 19.84 28.04
CA CYS A 5 27.08 18.60 27.40
C CYS A 5 27.82 17.40 28.03
N GLU A 6 27.07 16.40 28.45
CA GLU A 6 27.56 15.15 29.05
C GLU A 6 27.00 13.94 28.27
N PRO A 7 27.67 12.78 28.26
CA PRO A 7 27.15 11.58 27.60
C PRO A 7 25.84 11.06 28.20
N LEU A 8 25.01 10.42 27.37
CA LEU A 8 23.81 9.72 27.85
C LEU A 8 24.17 8.69 28.93
N SER A 9 23.44 8.74 30.06
CA SER A 9 23.70 7.93 31.24
C SER A 9 22.51 7.06 31.67
N ILE A 10 21.29 7.35 31.19
CA ILE A 10 20.09 6.58 31.55
C ILE A 10 19.89 5.42 30.56
N ASP A 11 20.02 4.18 31.06
CA ASP A 11 19.91 2.95 30.25
C ASP A 11 18.57 2.84 29.49
N HIS A 12 17.47 3.27 30.12
CA HIS A 12 16.14 3.22 29.51
C HIS A 12 16.02 4.07 28.24
N CYS A 13 16.89 5.06 28.06
CA CYS A 13 16.85 6.04 26.98
C CYS A 13 18.05 5.94 26.04
N ARG A 14 18.73 4.80 25.98
CA ARG A 14 19.85 4.57 25.04
C ARG A 14 19.45 4.51 23.56
N GLY A 15 18.15 4.41 23.26
CA GLY A 15 17.62 4.35 21.88
C GLY A 15 17.54 5.70 21.17
N LEU A 16 17.89 6.80 21.85
CA LEU A 16 17.86 8.14 21.28
C LEU A 16 18.88 8.29 20.13
N PRO A 17 18.58 9.10 19.11
CA PRO A 17 19.43 9.27 17.92
C PRO A 17 20.69 10.14 18.12
N TYR A 18 21.04 10.48 19.36
CA TYR A 18 22.16 11.33 19.75
C TYR A 18 22.84 10.79 21.01
N ASN A 19 24.06 11.26 21.30
CA ASN A 19 24.90 10.71 22.37
C ASN A 19 25.18 11.68 23.52
N LEU A 20 24.80 12.95 23.39
CA LEU A 20 25.06 14.02 24.36
C LEU A 20 23.75 14.59 24.90
N THR A 21 23.72 14.87 26.21
CA THR A 21 22.61 15.47 26.94
C THR A 21 23.13 16.57 27.87
N SER A 22 22.25 17.42 28.38
CA SER A 22 22.61 18.41 29.41
C SER A 22 21.64 18.38 30.59
N TYR A 23 22.15 18.73 31.78
CA TYR A 23 21.37 18.96 32.98
C TYR A 23 21.50 20.44 33.45
N PRO A 24 20.46 21.04 34.05
CA PRO A 24 19.16 20.45 34.35
C PRO A 24 18.34 20.19 33.09
N ASN A 25 17.68 19.03 33.06
CA ASN A 25 16.89 18.59 31.91
C ASN A 25 15.55 19.36 31.79
N ALA A 26 14.74 19.03 30.79
CA ALA A 26 13.48 19.73 30.49
C ALA A 26 12.45 19.69 31.63
N VAL A 27 12.54 18.71 32.53
CA VAL A 27 11.63 18.52 33.67
C VAL A 27 12.25 18.92 35.02
N GLY A 28 13.42 19.57 34.99
CA GLY A 28 14.07 20.18 36.15
C GLY A 28 14.93 19.26 37.02
N HIS A 29 15.29 18.06 36.55
CA HIS A 29 16.25 17.19 37.25
C HIS A 29 17.67 17.70 37.05
N ASN A 30 18.48 17.76 38.10
CA ASN A 30 19.86 18.27 38.06
C ASN A 30 20.90 17.20 37.69
N GLY A 31 20.48 15.96 37.49
CA GLY A 31 21.38 14.89 37.08
C GLY A 31 20.72 13.50 37.08
N PRO A 32 21.47 12.46 36.70
CA PRO A 32 20.93 11.12 36.48
C PRO A 32 20.32 10.50 37.73
N LYS A 33 20.87 10.78 38.92
CA LYS A 33 20.38 10.25 40.20
C LYS A 33 18.95 10.69 40.51
N GLU A 34 18.58 11.92 40.18
CA GLU A 34 17.21 12.42 40.35
C GLU A 34 16.27 11.79 39.32
N VAL A 35 16.74 11.66 38.07
CA VAL A 35 15.98 10.96 37.01
C VAL A 35 15.65 9.53 37.43
N TYR A 36 16.60 8.75 37.96
CA TYR A 36 16.35 7.37 38.39
C TYR A 36 15.33 7.25 39.52
N ARG A 37 15.16 8.26 40.38
CA ARG A 37 14.13 8.27 41.43
C ARG A 37 12.73 8.38 40.84
N ASP A 38 12.57 9.23 39.83
CA ASP A 38 11.27 9.48 39.19
C ASP A 38 11.00 8.50 38.03
N LEU A 39 12.01 7.75 37.56
CA LEU A 39 11.95 6.86 36.38
C LEU A 39 10.82 5.81 36.46
N VAL A 40 10.44 5.39 37.67
CA VAL A 40 9.34 4.42 37.87
C VAL A 40 8.01 4.97 37.34
N ALA A 41 7.71 6.25 37.62
CA ALA A 41 6.48 6.88 37.13
C ALA A 41 6.48 7.04 35.60
N TYR A 42 7.65 7.33 35.03
CA TYR A 42 7.82 7.41 33.58
C TYR A 42 7.70 6.05 32.89
N ARG A 43 8.24 4.98 33.49
CA ARG A 43 8.08 3.62 32.97
C ARG A 43 6.63 3.17 32.96
N GLN A 44 5.90 3.39 34.05
CA GLN A 44 4.46 3.07 34.12
C GLN A 44 3.65 3.78 33.02
N LEU A 45 4.03 5.02 32.69
CA LEU A 45 3.40 5.76 31.60
C LEU A 45 3.74 5.15 30.23
N VAL A 46 5.01 4.82 29.99
CA VAL A 46 5.45 4.18 28.74
C VAL A 46 4.78 2.81 28.56
N ASP A 47 4.73 2.02 29.63
CA ASP A 47 4.10 0.69 29.65
C ASP A 47 2.57 0.76 29.44
N SER A 48 1.96 1.93 29.64
CA SER A 48 0.53 2.12 29.35
C SER A 48 0.21 2.24 27.85
N GLU A 49 1.24 2.38 27.00
CA GLU A 49 1.14 2.53 25.54
C GLU A 49 0.13 3.60 25.08
N CYS A 50 -0.11 4.62 25.92
CA CYS A 50 -1.07 5.68 25.67
C CYS A 50 -0.77 6.48 24.41
N TYR A 51 0.51 6.59 24.05
CA TYR A 51 0.99 7.18 22.81
C TYR A 51 2.14 6.34 22.27
N PRO A 52 2.20 6.05 20.95
CA PRO A 52 3.17 5.09 20.45
C PRO A 52 4.64 5.52 20.53
N LEU A 53 4.91 6.83 20.60
CA LEU A 53 6.24 7.39 20.81
C LEU A 53 6.41 7.93 22.23
N ALA A 54 5.61 7.44 23.19
CA ALA A 54 5.70 7.88 24.58
C ALA A 54 7.10 7.69 25.16
N ALA A 55 7.74 6.54 24.90
CA ALA A 55 9.11 6.27 25.34
C ALA A 55 10.11 7.30 24.79
N GLU A 56 10.04 7.55 23.49
CA GLU A 56 10.91 8.51 22.80
C GLU A 56 10.73 9.93 23.35
N PHE A 57 9.49 10.41 23.43
CA PHE A 57 9.18 11.75 23.93
C PHE A 57 9.65 11.91 25.39
N VAL A 58 9.32 10.95 26.26
CA VAL A 58 9.75 10.94 27.66
C VAL A 58 11.27 10.94 27.75
N CYS A 59 11.95 10.14 26.94
CA CYS A 59 13.41 10.10 26.92
C CYS A 59 14.03 11.42 26.45
N GLN A 60 13.44 12.11 25.47
CA GLN A 60 13.87 13.46 25.06
C GLN A 60 13.61 14.52 26.15
N LEU A 61 12.64 14.33 27.05
CA LEU A 61 12.47 15.19 28.22
C LEU A 61 13.49 14.91 29.33
N LEU A 62 13.81 13.63 29.53
CA LEU A 62 14.71 13.17 30.58
C LEU A 62 16.18 13.38 30.24
N GLN A 63 16.55 13.21 28.97
CA GLN A 63 17.89 13.41 28.41
C GLN A 63 17.81 14.13 27.06
N PRO A 64 17.46 15.43 27.05
CA PRO A 64 17.38 16.23 25.82
C PRO A 64 18.75 16.36 25.14
N GLU A 65 18.74 16.44 23.82
CA GLU A 65 19.96 16.60 23.02
C GLU A 65 20.69 17.89 23.38
N CYS A 66 22.02 17.82 23.43
CA CYS A 66 22.89 18.95 23.72
C CYS A 66 23.80 19.23 22.53
N VAL A 67 23.73 20.46 21.99
CA VAL A 67 24.54 20.95 20.88
C VAL A 67 25.12 22.30 21.30
N ASP A 68 26.44 22.46 21.23
CA ASP A 68 27.14 23.69 21.62
C ASP A 68 26.74 24.21 23.03
N ASP A 69 26.61 23.30 24.00
CA ASP A 69 26.16 23.54 25.38
C ASP A 69 24.73 24.11 25.52
N GLU A 70 23.96 24.15 24.42
CA GLU A 70 22.54 24.45 24.40
C GLU A 70 21.69 23.18 24.34
N MET A 71 20.54 23.22 25.02
CA MET A 71 19.61 22.11 25.12
C MET A 71 18.54 22.23 24.02
N LEU A 72 18.47 21.24 23.14
CA LEU A 72 17.41 21.15 22.14
C LEU A 72 16.19 20.46 22.73
N LEU A 73 15.10 21.23 22.86
CA LEU A 73 13.82 20.72 23.33
C LEU A 73 13.05 20.04 22.20
N PRO A 74 12.13 19.12 22.52
CA PRO A 74 11.14 18.63 21.57
C PRO A 74 10.33 19.77 20.93
N CYS A 75 9.87 19.59 19.71
CA CYS A 75 8.96 20.55 19.09
C CYS A 75 7.57 20.51 19.74
N ARG A 76 6.88 21.65 19.74
CA ARG A 76 5.54 21.82 20.32
C ARG A 76 4.53 20.80 19.81
N ASP A 77 4.49 20.55 18.52
CA ASP A 77 3.55 19.61 17.90
C ASP A 77 3.73 18.18 18.46
N PHE A 78 4.98 17.76 18.69
CA PHE A 78 5.27 16.46 19.29
C PHE A 78 4.79 16.38 20.75
N CYS A 79 4.94 17.47 21.51
CA CYS A 79 4.39 17.57 22.86
C CYS A 79 2.87 17.52 22.88
N GLU A 80 2.20 18.26 21.98
CA GLU A 80 0.73 18.33 21.91
C GLU A 80 0.10 16.98 21.55
N GLU A 81 0.68 16.24 20.59
CA GLU A 81 0.25 14.90 20.24
C GLU A 81 0.34 13.95 21.46
N PHE A 82 1.52 13.89 22.08
CA PHE A 82 1.74 13.07 23.28
C PHE A 82 0.78 13.44 24.40
N TRP A 83 0.61 14.74 24.66
CA TRP A 83 -0.26 15.25 25.69
C TRP A 83 -1.72 14.86 25.42
N SER A 84 -2.21 15.05 24.20
CA SER A 84 -3.59 14.72 23.82
C SER A 84 -3.95 13.25 24.11
N ALA A 85 -3.00 12.34 23.89
CA ALA A 85 -3.20 10.91 24.03
C ALA A 85 -2.99 10.42 25.48
N CYS A 86 -1.99 10.93 26.18
CA CYS A 86 -1.59 10.45 27.51
C CYS A 86 -2.14 11.29 28.68
N ARG A 87 -2.77 12.44 28.45
CA ARG A 87 -3.19 13.40 29.51
C ARG A 87 -3.96 12.77 30.67
N LYS A 88 -4.83 11.79 30.39
CA LYS A 88 -5.67 11.14 31.41
C LYS A 88 -4.90 10.15 32.28
N LEU A 89 -3.75 9.67 31.80
CA LEU A 89 -2.92 8.64 32.44
C LEU A 89 -1.68 9.24 33.12
N LEU A 90 -1.39 10.53 32.89
CA LEU A 90 -0.27 11.23 33.51
C LEU A 90 -0.47 11.41 35.02
N PRO A 91 0.51 11.01 35.85
CA PRO A 91 0.53 11.36 37.27
C PRO A 91 0.55 12.88 37.46
N LYS A 92 -0.12 13.38 38.51
CA LYS A 92 -0.17 14.83 38.84
C LYS A 92 1.23 15.45 39.04
N SER A 93 2.20 14.65 39.50
CA SER A 93 3.60 15.04 39.66
C SER A 93 4.30 15.33 38.33
N LEU A 94 3.84 14.71 37.25
CA LEU A 94 4.41 14.85 35.91
C LEU A 94 3.63 15.85 35.05
N SER A 95 2.31 15.89 35.19
CA SER A 95 1.46 16.84 34.45
C SER A 95 1.80 18.30 34.73
N GLY A 96 2.28 18.62 35.94
CA GLY A 96 2.70 19.98 36.28
C GLY A 96 4.05 20.39 35.64
N LYS A 97 4.83 19.43 35.13
CA LYS A 97 6.17 19.66 34.57
C LYS A 97 6.18 19.70 33.03
N ILE A 98 5.09 19.33 32.38
CA ILE A 98 4.98 19.30 30.91
C ILE A 98 3.91 20.31 30.50
N ASP A 99 4.35 21.46 30.01
CA ASP A 99 3.49 22.49 29.41
C ASP A 99 3.98 22.78 27.99
N CYS A 100 3.25 22.26 27.00
CA CYS A 100 3.62 22.35 25.59
C CYS A 100 3.72 23.79 25.08
N SER A 101 3.09 24.76 25.75
CA SER A 101 3.19 26.19 25.39
C SER A 101 4.62 26.72 25.49
N ASN A 102 5.45 26.11 26.35
CA ASN A 102 6.85 26.47 26.55
C ASN A 102 7.80 25.84 25.52
N TYR A 103 7.28 24.99 24.62
CA TYR A 103 8.09 24.27 23.64
C TYR A 103 8.16 25.07 22.32
N PRO A 104 9.32 25.11 21.67
CA PRO A 104 9.52 25.81 20.40
C PRO A 104 8.68 25.18 19.27
N GLN A 105 8.26 26.01 18.32
CA GLN A 105 7.68 25.54 17.06
C GLN A 105 8.82 25.24 16.07
N TYR A 106 8.61 24.29 15.16
CA TYR A 106 9.61 23.97 14.15
C TYR A 106 9.72 25.13 13.14
N ASP A 107 10.91 25.73 13.03
CA ASP A 107 11.21 26.80 12.06
C ASP A 107 12.45 26.53 11.19
N GLY A 108 13.09 25.36 11.36
CA GLY A 108 14.25 24.93 10.59
C GLY A 108 15.07 23.86 11.31
N ASN A 109 16.15 23.40 10.67
CA ASN A 109 17.05 22.42 11.29
C ASN A 109 17.77 23.05 12.49
N GLY A 110 17.67 22.42 13.67
CA GLY A 110 18.27 22.90 14.91
C GLY A 110 17.39 23.79 15.79
N SER A 111 16.14 24.08 15.39
CA SER A 111 15.22 24.89 16.21
C SER A 111 14.61 24.10 17.38
N CYS A 112 14.29 22.83 17.12
CA CYS A 112 13.75 21.88 18.07
C CYS A 112 13.87 20.46 17.53
N ARG A 113 13.76 19.47 18.40
CA ARG A 113 13.76 18.07 17.99
C ARG A 113 12.37 17.66 17.52
N ASN A 114 12.25 17.40 16.22
CA ASN A 114 11.02 16.87 15.64
C ASN A 114 10.72 15.46 16.15
N LYS A 115 9.43 15.11 16.12
CA LYS A 115 8.96 13.73 16.21
C LYS A 115 9.75 12.86 15.23
N PRO A 116 10.22 11.66 15.62
CA PRO A 116 10.85 10.74 14.67
C PRO A 116 9.92 10.46 13.49
N GLY A 117 10.46 10.47 12.28
CA GLY A 117 9.71 10.12 11.07
C GLY A 117 9.14 8.70 11.11
N CYS A 118 8.22 8.38 10.21
CA CYS A 118 7.41 7.16 10.29
C CYS A 118 8.26 5.87 10.36
N ALA A 119 9.32 5.73 9.57
CA ALA A 119 10.21 4.56 9.65
C ALA A 119 10.86 4.40 11.05
N ASN A 120 11.24 5.51 11.68
CA ASN A 120 11.82 5.48 13.03
C ASN A 120 10.76 5.19 14.09
N GLU A 121 9.52 5.63 13.88
CA GLU A 121 8.37 5.23 14.71
C GLU A 121 8.09 3.73 14.61
N LEU A 122 8.18 3.12 13.42
CA LEU A 122 8.09 1.67 13.27
C LEU A 122 9.19 0.95 14.05
N LYS A 123 10.44 1.45 13.99
CA LYS A 123 11.57 0.90 14.77
C LYS A 123 11.32 1.00 16.28
N ALA A 124 10.85 2.17 16.76
CA ALA A 124 10.56 2.41 18.17
C ALA A 124 9.45 1.50 18.73
N ARG A 125 8.45 1.18 17.90
CA ARG A 125 7.37 0.23 18.24
C ARG A 125 7.78 -1.25 18.12
N GLY A 126 9.07 -1.55 17.92
CA GLY A 126 9.56 -2.93 17.72
C GLY A 126 9.15 -3.55 16.38
N LYS A 127 8.67 -2.76 15.42
CA LYS A 127 8.24 -3.20 14.08
C LYS A 127 9.35 -3.02 13.04
N THR A 128 10.60 -3.28 13.41
CA THR A 128 11.77 -3.16 12.52
C THR A 128 11.69 -4.07 11.29
N VAL A 129 10.92 -5.17 11.37
CA VAL A 129 10.67 -6.09 10.26
C VAL A 129 9.87 -5.43 9.14
N ARG A 130 9.11 -4.36 9.43
CA ARG A 130 8.36 -3.58 8.43
C ARG A 130 9.17 -2.51 7.72
N VAL A 131 10.44 -2.35 8.09
CA VAL A 131 11.34 -1.41 7.42
C VAL A 131 12.12 -2.18 6.37
N CYS A 132 12.03 -1.72 5.12
CA CYS A 132 12.69 -2.32 3.96
C CYS A 132 12.25 -3.77 3.72
N ASP A 133 10.94 -3.99 3.71
CA ASP A 133 10.33 -5.29 3.41
C ASP A 133 9.55 -5.30 2.09
N GLY A 134 9.61 -4.20 1.35
CA GLY A 134 8.96 -4.03 0.05
C GLY A 134 7.48 -3.72 0.14
N VAL A 135 6.95 -3.41 1.34
CA VAL A 135 5.57 -2.93 1.56
C VAL A 135 5.63 -1.55 2.17
N VAL A 136 4.92 -0.59 1.57
CA VAL A 136 4.89 0.79 2.07
C VAL A 136 3.90 0.90 3.23
N ASP A 137 4.39 0.92 4.46
CA ASP A 137 3.64 1.26 5.66
C ASP A 137 3.59 2.77 5.92
N CYS A 138 4.58 3.53 5.44
CA CYS A 138 4.72 4.95 5.78
C CYS A 138 4.18 5.92 4.72
N PRO A 139 3.47 7.00 5.10
CA PRO A 139 2.95 8.00 4.17
C PRO A 139 4.03 8.68 3.31
N ASP A 140 5.24 8.80 3.85
CA ASP A 140 6.41 9.45 3.25
C ASP A 140 7.36 8.46 2.56
N PHE A 141 6.99 7.17 2.45
CA PHE A 141 7.83 6.10 1.91
C PHE A 141 9.15 5.89 2.67
N SER A 142 9.32 6.47 3.87
CA SER A 142 10.60 6.45 4.59
C SER A 142 11.06 5.04 4.99
N ASP A 143 10.11 4.13 5.15
CA ASP A 143 10.33 2.72 5.48
C ASP A 143 10.95 1.93 4.32
N GLU A 144 10.71 2.34 3.08
CA GLU A 144 11.21 1.65 1.88
C GLU A 144 12.29 2.43 1.11
N THR A 145 12.48 3.72 1.40
CA THR A 145 13.47 4.56 0.74
C THR A 145 14.77 4.75 1.53
N SER A 146 14.71 4.67 2.87
CA SER A 146 15.86 4.87 3.76
C SER A 146 16.47 3.55 4.24
N CYS A 147 16.78 2.68 3.28
CA CYS A 147 17.28 1.33 3.53
C CYS A 147 18.80 1.27 3.57
N ASP A 148 19.41 1.49 4.75
CA ASP A 148 20.87 1.42 4.97
C ASP A 148 21.46 -0.01 4.90
N ARG A 149 20.76 -0.97 4.27
CA ARG A 149 21.20 -2.37 4.21
C ARG A 149 22.25 -2.62 3.13
N CYS A 150 22.31 -1.76 2.11
CA CYS A 150 23.24 -1.88 1.00
C CYS A 150 24.24 -0.72 1.03
N GLY A 151 25.51 -1.00 0.69
CA GLY A 151 26.53 0.04 0.56
C GLY A 151 26.21 1.06 -0.55
N PRO A 152 26.89 2.22 -0.56
CA PRO A 152 26.66 3.25 -1.58
C PRO A 152 26.86 2.69 -2.99
N GLY A 153 25.94 3.00 -3.91
CA GLY A 153 25.95 2.51 -5.30
C GLY A 153 25.29 1.15 -5.52
N LEU A 154 24.74 0.54 -4.47
CA LEU A 154 23.97 -0.71 -4.56
C LEU A 154 22.46 -0.45 -4.44
N LEU A 155 21.66 -1.20 -5.19
CA LEU A 155 20.21 -1.23 -5.13
C LEU A 155 19.73 -2.37 -4.22
N HIS A 156 18.82 -2.07 -3.30
CA HIS A 156 18.17 -3.06 -2.45
C HIS A 156 16.98 -3.71 -3.19
N CYS A 157 16.98 -5.04 -3.33
CA CYS A 157 15.92 -5.77 -4.03
C CYS A 157 14.61 -5.90 -3.22
N GLY A 158 14.52 -5.35 -2.00
CA GLY A 158 13.39 -5.57 -1.08
C GLY A 158 13.55 -6.81 -0.17
N ASP A 159 14.60 -7.60 -0.41
CA ASP A 159 15.02 -8.73 0.42
C ASP A 159 16.48 -8.50 0.92
N ARG A 160 17.14 -9.49 1.51
CA ARG A 160 18.56 -9.39 1.91
C ARG A 160 19.55 -9.36 0.73
N GLN A 161 19.08 -9.11 -0.49
CA GLN A 161 19.89 -9.05 -1.70
C GLN A 161 20.14 -7.59 -2.11
N CYS A 162 21.41 -7.28 -2.37
CA CYS A 162 21.84 -6.03 -2.95
C CYS A 162 22.46 -6.32 -4.32
N ILE A 163 22.10 -5.54 -5.32
CA ILE A 163 22.67 -5.61 -6.68
C ILE A 163 23.31 -4.26 -7.03
N ASP A 164 24.11 -4.21 -8.09
CA ASP A 164 24.70 -2.94 -8.53
C ASP A 164 23.63 -2.03 -9.14
N ILE A 165 23.64 -0.72 -8.86
CA ILE A 165 22.62 0.21 -9.39
C ILE A 165 22.59 0.23 -10.92
N THR A 166 23.68 -0.16 -11.59
CA THR A 166 23.73 -0.28 -13.05
C THR A 166 22.89 -1.42 -13.61
N GLN A 167 22.51 -2.38 -12.76
CA GLN A 167 21.63 -3.51 -13.09
C GLN A 167 20.14 -3.13 -13.01
N ARG A 168 19.81 -1.90 -12.61
CA ARG A 168 18.43 -1.40 -12.61
C ARG A 168 17.97 -1.16 -14.05
N CYS A 169 16.91 -1.85 -14.47
CA CYS A 169 16.27 -1.68 -15.78
C CYS A 169 17.20 -2.03 -16.95
N ASP A 170 18.03 -3.05 -16.79
CA ASP A 170 19.00 -3.52 -17.78
C ASP A 170 18.46 -4.69 -18.64
N SER A 171 17.19 -5.06 -18.45
CA SER A 171 16.49 -6.18 -19.10
C SER A 171 16.94 -7.58 -18.62
N ARG A 172 17.60 -7.68 -17.47
CA ARG A 172 17.99 -8.95 -16.83
C ARG A 172 17.38 -9.01 -15.43
N LEU A 173 16.91 -10.19 -15.04
CA LEU A 173 16.40 -10.41 -13.69
C LEU A 173 17.59 -10.74 -12.77
N ASP A 174 18.17 -9.73 -12.14
CA ASP A 174 19.26 -9.88 -11.18
C ASP A 174 18.72 -10.01 -9.75
N CYS A 175 17.61 -9.35 -9.41
CA CYS A 175 16.90 -9.63 -8.17
C CYS A 175 16.13 -10.96 -8.26
N THR A 176 16.16 -11.78 -7.21
CA THR A 176 15.40 -13.04 -7.14
C THR A 176 13.89 -12.84 -7.34
N ASN A 177 13.38 -11.68 -6.96
CA ASN A 177 11.98 -11.26 -7.11
C ASN A 177 11.72 -10.39 -8.35
N GLY A 178 12.76 -10.10 -9.14
CA GLY A 178 12.69 -9.26 -10.35
C GLY A 178 12.37 -7.79 -10.10
N ALA A 179 12.54 -7.28 -8.87
CA ALA A 179 12.24 -5.89 -8.53
C ALA A 179 13.06 -4.86 -9.33
N ASP A 180 14.27 -5.24 -9.74
CA ASP A 180 15.19 -4.50 -10.58
C ASP A 180 14.70 -4.23 -12.01
N GLU A 181 13.71 -5.00 -12.49
CA GLU A 181 13.11 -4.82 -13.81
C GLU A 181 11.65 -4.34 -13.75
N GLN A 182 11.14 -4.01 -12.56
CA GLN A 182 9.79 -3.46 -12.38
C GLN A 182 9.80 -1.93 -12.41
N ASN A 183 8.71 -1.28 -12.82
CA ASN A 183 8.57 0.19 -12.77
C ASN A 183 9.68 0.98 -13.52
N CYS A 184 10.27 0.40 -14.57
CA CYS A 184 11.32 1.04 -15.37
C CYS A 184 10.82 2.21 -16.22
N LEU A 185 9.51 2.33 -16.39
CA LEU A 185 8.83 3.41 -17.09
C LEU A 185 7.82 4.04 -16.13
N THR A 186 7.66 5.35 -16.17
CA THR A 186 6.64 6.06 -15.39
C THR A 186 6.16 7.32 -16.11
N LEU A 187 5.04 7.86 -15.64
CA LEU A 187 4.57 9.21 -15.97
C LEU A 187 4.80 10.09 -14.75
N ALA A 188 5.35 11.29 -14.94
CA ALA A 188 5.54 12.23 -13.83
C ALA A 188 5.61 13.68 -14.31
N SER A 189 5.38 14.63 -13.39
CA SER A 189 5.52 16.06 -13.69
C SER A 189 6.98 16.48 -13.87
N ASN A 190 7.91 15.92 -13.10
CA ASN A 190 9.35 16.15 -13.20
C ASN A 190 10.13 14.99 -12.53
N SER A 191 11.45 15.03 -12.62
CA SER A 191 12.36 14.04 -12.03
C SER A 191 12.26 14.01 -10.48
N GLU A 192 12.15 15.19 -9.85
CA GLU A 192 12.02 15.35 -8.41
C GLU A 192 10.78 14.64 -7.84
N ALA A 193 9.62 14.74 -8.52
CA ALA A 193 8.38 14.11 -8.11
C ALA A 193 8.50 12.57 -8.06
N VAL A 194 9.29 11.99 -8.98
CA VAL A 194 9.58 10.55 -8.96
C VAL A 194 10.51 10.20 -7.80
N SER A 195 11.50 11.03 -7.49
CA SER A 195 12.37 10.80 -6.34
C SER A 195 11.65 10.89 -5.00
N THR A 196 10.70 11.83 -4.87
CA THR A 196 9.91 11.99 -3.62
C THR A 196 8.79 10.98 -3.47
N SER A 197 8.29 10.42 -4.57
CA SER A 197 7.16 9.48 -4.56
C SER A 197 7.34 8.39 -5.62
N PRO A 198 8.36 7.52 -5.48
CA PRO A 198 8.81 6.59 -6.52
C PRO A 198 7.78 5.51 -6.86
N LEU A 199 6.80 5.31 -5.97
CA LEU A 199 5.75 4.32 -6.13
C LEU A 199 4.42 4.97 -6.52
N LEU A 200 4.34 6.29 -6.71
CA LEU A 200 3.13 6.89 -7.27
C LEU A 200 3.13 6.70 -8.79
N HIS A 201 2.08 6.08 -9.31
CA HIS A 201 1.93 5.83 -10.74
C HIS A 201 0.75 6.65 -11.27
N PRO A 202 0.97 7.92 -11.66
CA PRO A 202 -0.10 8.74 -12.22
C PRO A 202 -0.43 8.27 -13.64
N HIS A 203 -1.68 8.47 -14.05
CA HIS A 203 -2.16 8.15 -15.39
C HIS A 203 -1.84 9.24 -16.42
N GLN A 204 -1.18 10.33 -15.99
CA GLN A 204 -0.76 11.44 -16.84
C GLN A 204 0.55 12.06 -16.39
N GLY A 205 1.34 12.56 -17.33
CA GLY A 205 2.61 13.24 -17.06
C GLY A 205 3.58 13.14 -18.23
N TYR A 206 4.81 13.60 -18.02
CA TYR A 206 5.90 13.35 -18.95
C TYR A 206 6.34 11.90 -18.88
N LEU A 207 6.56 11.30 -20.05
CA LEU A 207 7.10 9.95 -20.15
C LEU A 207 8.56 9.96 -19.68
N MET A 208 8.84 9.17 -18.65
CA MET A 208 10.17 9.02 -18.08
C MET A 208 10.56 7.55 -18.00
N ALA A 209 11.83 7.25 -18.27
CA ALA A 209 12.40 5.93 -18.07
C ALA A 209 13.55 5.99 -17.05
N ASN A 210 13.70 4.92 -16.30
CA ASN A 210 14.77 4.75 -15.35
C ASN A 210 16.02 4.22 -16.07
N GLU A 211 17.13 4.95 -15.98
CA GLU A 211 18.43 4.50 -16.43
C GLU A 211 19.38 4.56 -15.23
N LYS A 212 19.83 3.40 -14.74
CA LYS A 212 20.79 3.27 -13.63
C LYS A 212 20.34 3.98 -12.35
N GLY A 213 19.06 3.86 -12.01
CA GLY A 213 18.46 4.43 -10.79
C GLY A 213 17.96 5.86 -10.93
N GLN A 214 18.15 6.52 -12.08
CA GLN A 214 17.68 7.89 -12.31
C GLN A 214 16.60 7.93 -13.39
N TYR A 215 15.46 8.56 -13.07
CA TYR A 215 14.41 8.81 -14.05
C TYR A 215 14.73 10.02 -14.91
N LYS A 216 14.61 9.83 -16.22
CA LYS A 216 14.96 10.81 -17.25
C LYS A 216 13.83 10.93 -18.25
N LYS A 217 13.56 12.15 -18.71
CA LYS A 217 12.54 12.44 -19.72
C LYS A 217 12.95 11.90 -21.09
N ILE A 218 11.99 11.41 -21.87
CA ILE A 218 12.25 10.93 -23.23
C ILE A 218 12.21 12.11 -24.22
N CYS A 219 13.35 12.37 -24.86
CA CYS A 219 13.58 13.39 -25.89
C CYS A 219 13.21 12.90 -27.29
N MET A 220 12.65 13.80 -28.11
CA MET A 220 12.14 13.50 -29.46
C MET A 220 12.88 14.25 -30.59
N ASP A 221 14.06 14.81 -30.32
CA ASP A 221 14.84 15.61 -31.27
C ASP A 221 15.18 14.87 -32.57
N ASP A 222 15.62 13.61 -32.45
CA ASP A 222 16.01 12.76 -33.59
C ASP A 222 14.84 12.55 -34.57
N PHE A 223 13.62 12.43 -34.06
CA PHE A 223 12.43 12.20 -34.87
C PHE A 223 11.85 13.48 -35.46
N ASN A 224 12.08 14.63 -34.80
CA ASN A 224 11.54 15.92 -35.23
C ASN A 224 12.32 16.57 -36.40
N SER A 225 13.58 16.17 -36.63
CA SER A 225 14.41 16.74 -37.70
C SER A 225 14.56 15.83 -38.93
N THR A 226 14.45 14.51 -38.79
CA THR A 226 14.85 13.55 -39.83
C THR A 226 13.70 12.86 -40.59
N LEU A 227 12.48 12.81 -40.03
CA LEU A 227 11.38 11.99 -40.60
C LEU A 227 10.23 12.83 -41.19
N PRO A 228 9.50 12.35 -42.21
CA PRO A 228 8.23 12.94 -42.66
C PRO A 228 7.15 12.87 -41.57
N LEU A 229 6.24 13.87 -41.53
CA LEU A 229 5.19 14.02 -40.50
C LEU A 229 4.38 12.72 -40.26
N PHE A 230 3.93 12.05 -41.32
CA PHE A 230 3.15 10.81 -41.19
C PHE A 230 3.90 9.69 -40.45
N ARG A 231 5.21 9.54 -40.65
CA ARG A 231 6.00 8.53 -39.91
C ARG A 231 6.14 8.92 -38.45
N ARG A 232 6.20 10.22 -38.12
CA ARG A 232 6.26 10.70 -36.73
C ARG A 232 4.98 10.35 -35.98
N ASP A 233 3.82 10.61 -36.59
CA ASP A 233 2.52 10.32 -35.96
C ASP A 233 2.35 8.84 -35.65
N VAL A 234 2.78 7.96 -36.55
CA VAL A 234 2.75 6.49 -36.33
C VAL A 234 3.69 6.08 -35.19
N ILE A 235 4.92 6.60 -35.16
CA ILE A 235 5.89 6.30 -34.09
C ILE A 235 5.37 6.79 -32.73
N LEU A 236 4.85 8.02 -32.67
CA LEU A 236 4.29 8.60 -31.46
C LEU A 236 3.09 7.78 -30.96
N LYS A 237 2.16 7.43 -31.84
CA LYS A 237 1.01 6.61 -31.48
C LYS A 237 1.41 5.22 -30.96
N ASN A 238 2.39 4.58 -31.61
CA ASN A 238 2.92 3.30 -31.15
C ASN A 238 3.60 3.44 -29.78
N LEU A 239 4.45 4.46 -29.61
CA LEU A 239 5.10 4.76 -28.34
C LEU A 239 4.08 4.95 -27.21
N ALA A 240 3.04 5.77 -27.44
CA ALA A 240 1.99 6.01 -26.45
C ALA A 240 1.22 4.73 -26.10
N THR A 241 0.87 3.92 -27.11
CA THR A 241 0.14 2.66 -26.92
C THR A 241 0.97 1.66 -26.13
N THR A 242 2.23 1.48 -26.50
CA THR A 242 3.17 0.59 -25.81
C THR A 242 3.47 1.08 -24.39
N ALA A 243 3.68 2.39 -24.20
CA ALA A 243 3.95 2.97 -22.88
C ALA A 243 2.76 2.78 -21.92
N CYS A 244 1.53 3.12 -22.34
CA CYS A 244 0.35 2.92 -21.50
C CYS A 244 0.15 1.42 -21.18
N SER A 245 0.41 0.52 -22.13
CA SER A 245 0.31 -0.92 -21.91
C SER A 245 1.36 -1.43 -20.90
N ILE A 246 2.62 -0.97 -20.98
CA ILE A 246 3.68 -1.33 -20.03
C ILE A 246 3.34 -0.83 -18.62
N LEU A 247 2.71 0.34 -18.53
CA LEU A 247 2.23 0.93 -17.27
C LEU A 247 0.96 0.25 -16.74
N ASN A 248 0.42 -0.80 -17.38
CA ASN A 248 -0.85 -1.42 -17.00
C ASN A 248 -2.04 -0.43 -16.94
N LEU A 249 -2.00 0.60 -17.78
CA LEU A 249 -3.04 1.61 -17.99
C LEU A 249 -3.87 1.29 -19.24
N GLY A 250 -4.99 2.00 -19.40
CA GLY A 250 -5.81 1.92 -20.60
C GLY A 250 -5.16 2.57 -21.83
N PRO A 251 -5.83 2.54 -23.00
CA PRO A 251 -5.34 3.17 -24.22
C PRO A 251 -5.01 4.66 -24.02
N PRO A 252 -4.06 5.21 -24.80
CA PRO A 252 -3.71 6.62 -24.72
C PRO A 252 -4.91 7.49 -25.09
N SER A 253 -5.26 8.43 -24.20
CA SER A 253 -6.34 9.40 -24.41
C SER A 253 -5.83 10.72 -24.98
N ARG A 254 -4.62 11.14 -24.59
CA ARG A 254 -3.96 12.35 -25.09
C ARG A 254 -2.45 12.13 -25.13
N MET A 255 -1.82 12.63 -26.20
CA MET A 255 -0.37 12.63 -26.34
C MET A 255 0.06 13.95 -26.99
N GLU A 256 1.05 14.61 -26.39
CA GLU A 256 1.57 15.90 -26.85
C GLU A 256 3.09 15.95 -26.73
N LEU A 257 3.71 16.80 -27.56
CA LEU A 257 5.10 17.17 -27.40
C LEU A 257 5.16 18.53 -26.73
N HIS A 258 5.81 18.60 -25.58
CA HIS A 258 6.02 19.84 -24.85
C HIS A 258 7.49 20.23 -24.89
N ARG A 259 7.78 21.53 -24.79
CA ARG A 259 9.14 22.01 -24.61
C ARG A 259 9.43 22.08 -23.12
N ASP A 260 10.44 21.35 -22.67
CA ASP A 260 10.84 21.32 -21.27
C ASP A 260 11.42 22.67 -20.83
N GLY A 261 10.77 23.28 -19.83
CA GLY A 261 11.17 24.56 -19.26
C GLY A 261 12.37 24.47 -18.31
N ASN A 262 12.62 23.29 -17.74
CA ASN A 262 13.72 23.09 -16.80
C ASN A 262 15.02 22.73 -17.55
N SER A 263 16.17 23.21 -17.05
CA SER A 263 17.49 22.98 -17.67
C SER A 263 18.34 21.93 -16.97
N SER A 264 17.89 21.40 -15.83
CA SER A 264 18.64 20.47 -14.99
C SER A 264 18.37 18.99 -15.29
N ASP A 265 17.35 18.67 -16.09
CA ASP A 265 16.97 17.27 -16.36
C ASP A 265 17.85 16.65 -17.45
N SER A 266 18.38 15.46 -17.17
CA SER A 266 19.02 14.61 -18.18
C SER A 266 17.97 13.88 -19.02
N TYR A 267 18.27 13.66 -20.30
CA TYR A 267 17.33 13.11 -21.27
C TYR A 267 17.74 11.73 -21.80
N LEU A 268 16.75 10.98 -22.28
CA LEU A 268 16.93 9.71 -22.99
C LEU A 268 16.34 9.80 -24.40
N GLN A 269 16.86 9.02 -25.34
CA GLN A 269 16.28 8.84 -26.67
C GLN A 269 15.88 7.39 -26.91
N LEU A 270 14.85 7.19 -27.73
CA LEU A 270 14.37 5.87 -28.14
C LEU A 270 15.31 5.29 -29.22
N LEU A 271 15.93 4.14 -28.95
CA LEU A 271 16.90 3.52 -29.85
C LEU A 271 16.27 2.86 -31.08
N ASP A 272 15.15 2.18 -30.89
CA ASP A 272 14.43 1.49 -31.97
C ASP A 272 12.91 1.69 -31.79
N PRO A 273 12.28 2.55 -32.62
CA PRO A 273 10.84 2.80 -32.55
C PRO A 273 10.00 1.66 -33.15
N GLN A 274 10.61 0.68 -33.82
CA GLN A 274 9.93 -0.44 -34.46
C GLN A 274 10.04 -1.73 -33.63
N SER A 275 10.91 -1.77 -32.62
CA SER A 275 11.00 -2.94 -31.74
C SER A 275 9.79 -3.06 -30.82
N PRO A 276 9.31 -4.28 -30.53
CA PRO A 276 8.18 -4.50 -29.62
C PRO A 276 8.47 -4.10 -28.16
N GLY A 277 9.74 -3.92 -27.78
CA GLY A 277 10.15 -3.39 -26.49
C GLY A 277 10.66 -1.95 -26.60
N LEU A 278 10.47 -1.14 -25.55
CA LEU A 278 11.02 0.20 -25.46
C LEU A 278 12.47 0.12 -24.96
N ARG A 279 13.42 0.60 -25.77
CA ARG A 279 14.84 0.67 -25.40
C ARG A 279 15.33 2.11 -25.47
N PHE A 280 16.00 2.54 -24.41
CA PHE A 280 16.45 3.91 -24.25
C PHE A 280 17.96 4.01 -24.14
N SER A 281 18.51 5.17 -24.47
CA SER A 281 19.91 5.52 -24.24
C SER A 281 20.04 7.00 -23.88
N SER A 282 21.05 7.36 -23.10
CA SER A 282 21.36 8.75 -22.78
C SER A 282 21.49 9.62 -24.03
N ALA A 283 20.82 10.78 -23.99
CA ALA A 283 20.73 11.71 -25.12
C ALA A 283 20.96 13.16 -24.70
N HIS A 284 21.44 13.98 -25.63
CA HIS A 284 21.50 15.42 -25.48
C HIS A 284 20.33 16.08 -26.24
N CYS A 285 19.35 16.61 -25.51
CA CYS A 285 18.12 17.16 -26.08
C CYS A 285 18.27 18.68 -26.35
N GLN A 286 18.66 19.06 -27.57
CA GLN A 286 18.85 20.45 -27.99
C GLN A 286 17.52 21.22 -28.04
N THR A 287 16.47 20.63 -28.61
CA THR A 287 15.17 21.31 -28.76
C THR A 287 14.32 21.23 -27.50
N LYS A 288 14.71 20.37 -26.56
CA LYS A 288 13.98 20.07 -25.32
C LYS A 288 12.56 19.58 -25.55
N LEU A 289 12.29 18.94 -26.69
CA LEU A 289 10.97 18.39 -26.98
C LEU A 289 10.81 17.03 -26.30
N VAL A 290 9.90 16.96 -25.35
CA VAL A 290 9.63 15.78 -24.52
C VAL A 290 8.18 15.33 -24.66
N VAL A 291 7.94 14.05 -24.43
CA VAL A 291 6.61 13.43 -24.56
C VAL A 291 5.80 13.65 -23.29
N TYR A 292 4.64 14.30 -23.41
CA TYR A 292 3.58 14.30 -22.43
C TYR A 292 2.50 13.29 -22.83
N LEU A 293 2.12 12.40 -21.92
CA LEU A 293 1.18 11.32 -22.15
C LEU A 293 0.10 11.32 -21.09
N GLN A 294 -1.14 11.06 -21.51
CA GLN A 294 -2.27 10.76 -20.65
C GLN A 294 -2.92 9.46 -21.14
N CYS A 295 -2.86 8.44 -20.32
CA CYS A 295 -3.53 7.17 -20.57
C CYS A 295 -4.94 7.22 -19.97
N SER A 296 -5.91 6.57 -20.61
CA SER A 296 -7.18 6.33 -19.93
C SER A 296 -6.93 5.38 -18.75
N LEU A 297 -7.67 5.59 -17.67
CA LEU A 297 -7.86 4.55 -16.67
C LEU A 297 -8.96 3.66 -17.25
N GLN A 298 -8.65 2.43 -17.70
CA GLN A 298 -9.62 1.62 -18.43
C GLN A 298 -9.73 0.17 -17.95
N GLU A 299 -11.00 -0.20 -17.76
CA GLU A 299 -11.62 -1.49 -17.52
C GLU A 299 -11.21 -2.24 -16.25
N CYS A 300 -12.27 -2.77 -15.63
CA CYS A 300 -12.23 -3.58 -14.44
C CYS A 300 -11.24 -4.76 -14.50
N GLY A 301 -10.89 -5.30 -13.34
CA GLY A 301 -10.23 -6.60 -13.24
C GLY A 301 -8.76 -6.64 -13.69
N LYS A 302 -8.11 -5.50 -13.92
CA LYS A 302 -6.66 -5.42 -14.15
C LYS A 302 -5.92 -5.24 -12.83
N SER A 303 -4.89 -6.04 -12.58
CA SER A 303 -3.98 -5.83 -11.44
C SER A 303 -2.81 -4.95 -11.89
N SER A 304 -2.26 -4.15 -10.97
CA SER A 304 -1.16 -3.22 -11.28
C SER A 304 0.18 -3.90 -11.23
N ALA A 305 0.25 -5.04 -10.54
CA ALA A 305 1.35 -5.96 -10.67
C ALA A 305 1.37 -6.55 -12.09
N THR A 306 2.56 -6.57 -12.69
CA THR A 306 2.80 -7.31 -13.92
C THR A 306 2.37 -8.77 -13.73
N PRO A 307 1.49 -9.30 -14.59
CA PRO A 307 1.13 -10.70 -14.55
C PRO A 307 2.41 -11.54 -14.67
N PRO A 308 2.65 -12.52 -13.78
CA PRO A 308 3.83 -13.36 -13.91
C PRO A 308 3.80 -14.07 -15.26
N GLN A 309 4.96 -14.12 -15.94
CA GLN A 309 5.09 -14.75 -17.26
C GLN A 309 4.69 -16.23 -17.24
N ASN A 310 4.77 -16.88 -16.08
CA ASN A 310 4.32 -18.24 -15.83
C ASN A 310 2.94 -18.27 -15.17
N ALA A 311 1.97 -18.92 -15.82
CA ALA A 311 0.61 -19.11 -15.30
C ALA A 311 0.59 -19.81 -13.93
N THR A 312 1.53 -20.72 -13.67
CA THR A 312 1.69 -21.39 -12.36
C THR A 312 2.14 -20.43 -11.25
N ALA A 313 2.98 -19.44 -11.56
CA ALA A 313 3.42 -18.42 -10.60
C ALA A 313 2.30 -17.40 -10.29
N MET A 314 1.26 -17.31 -11.13
CA MET A 314 0.09 -16.48 -10.83
C MET A 314 -0.73 -17.03 -9.66
N TYR A 315 -0.71 -18.36 -9.48
CA TYR A 315 -1.46 -19.09 -8.47
C TYR A 315 -0.55 -19.64 -7.37
N THR A 316 0.49 -18.90 -6.98
CA THR A 316 1.30 -19.21 -5.80
C THR A 316 0.87 -18.36 -4.61
N SER A 317 0.73 -18.96 -3.43
CA SER A 317 0.37 -18.23 -2.23
C SER A 317 1.51 -17.30 -1.86
N LYS A 318 1.22 -16.02 -1.64
CA LYS A 318 2.23 -14.99 -1.39
C LYS A 318 1.62 -13.84 -0.59
N PRO A 319 2.44 -13.07 0.16
CA PRO A 319 2.02 -11.80 0.72
C PRO A 319 1.52 -10.85 -0.38
N GLY A 320 0.39 -10.20 -0.16
CA GLY A 320 -0.15 -9.21 -1.07
C GLY A 320 0.64 -7.90 -1.01
N ARG A 321 0.99 -7.37 -2.18
CA ARG A 321 1.61 -6.05 -2.34
C ARG A 321 0.59 -5.02 -2.80
N HIS A 322 0.89 -3.75 -2.56
CA HIS A 322 0.04 -2.66 -3.04
C HIS A 322 -0.17 -2.76 -4.56
N GLY A 323 -1.42 -2.77 -4.99
CA GLY A 323 -1.78 -2.86 -6.41
C GLY A 323 -1.93 -4.30 -6.94
N ASP A 324 -1.59 -5.34 -6.17
CA ASP A 324 -1.89 -6.73 -6.53
C ASP A 324 -3.41 -6.95 -6.63
N TRP A 325 -4.16 -6.41 -5.65
CA TRP A 325 -5.61 -6.58 -5.50
C TRP A 325 -6.33 -5.24 -5.31
N PRO A 326 -6.34 -4.36 -6.33
CA PRO A 326 -6.78 -2.97 -6.16
C PRO A 326 -8.29 -2.79 -5.95
N TRP A 327 -9.07 -3.86 -6.10
CA TRP A 327 -10.50 -3.90 -5.77
C TRP A 327 -10.78 -4.41 -4.35
N HIS A 328 -9.77 -4.86 -3.60
CA HIS A 328 -10.01 -5.34 -2.24
C HIS A 328 -10.43 -4.18 -1.33
N VAL A 329 -11.47 -4.42 -0.55
CA VAL A 329 -12.03 -3.47 0.41
C VAL A 329 -11.94 -4.04 1.80
N MET A 330 -11.44 -3.24 2.75
CA MET A 330 -11.61 -3.47 4.17
C MET A 330 -12.85 -2.70 4.65
N LEU A 331 -13.86 -3.41 5.13
CA LEU A 331 -15.04 -2.81 5.76
C LEU A 331 -14.79 -2.60 7.26
N LEU A 332 -14.94 -1.34 7.66
CA LEU A 332 -14.69 -0.88 9.01
C LEU A 332 -16.01 -0.53 9.69
N GLN A 333 -16.23 -1.11 10.86
CA GLN A 333 -17.33 -0.78 11.76
C GLN A 333 -16.72 -0.08 12.98
N ASP A 334 -17.05 1.20 13.18
CA ASP A 334 -16.45 2.06 14.21
C ASP A 334 -14.91 1.97 14.25
N ASN A 335 -14.29 2.12 13.08
CA ASN A 335 -12.84 2.01 12.85
C ASN A 335 -12.22 0.63 13.08
N LYS A 336 -13.01 -0.41 13.34
CA LYS A 336 -12.54 -1.80 13.43
C LYS A 336 -12.81 -2.55 12.14
N HIS A 337 -11.80 -3.20 11.57
CA HIS A 337 -11.96 -4.07 10.41
C HIS A 337 -12.72 -5.34 10.81
N VAL A 338 -13.91 -5.53 10.22
CA VAL A 338 -14.82 -6.64 10.56
C VAL A 338 -15.12 -7.53 9.36
N CYS A 339 -15.04 -6.98 8.16
CA CYS A 339 -15.35 -7.69 6.92
C CYS A 339 -14.46 -7.24 5.78
N ASP A 340 -14.39 -8.07 4.75
CA ASP A 340 -13.82 -7.73 3.47
C ASP A 340 -14.93 -7.35 2.48
N GLY A 341 -14.55 -6.83 1.33
CA GLY A 341 -15.45 -6.55 0.23
C GLY A 341 -14.70 -6.41 -1.06
N THR A 342 -15.44 -6.17 -2.14
CA THR A 342 -14.89 -5.97 -3.47
C THR A 342 -15.46 -4.72 -4.10
N LEU A 343 -14.60 -3.80 -4.53
CA LEU A 343 -14.98 -2.66 -5.36
C LEU A 343 -15.41 -3.19 -6.74
N ILE A 344 -16.65 -2.90 -7.14
CA ILE A 344 -17.22 -3.33 -8.43
C ILE A 344 -17.52 -2.14 -9.36
N SER A 345 -17.44 -0.93 -8.84
CA SER A 345 -17.39 0.35 -9.58
C SER A 345 -16.80 1.42 -8.66
N ASN A 346 -16.54 2.63 -9.18
CA ASN A 346 -16.06 3.76 -8.39
C ASN A 346 -17.01 4.24 -7.26
N LYS A 347 -18.24 3.71 -7.16
CA LYS A 347 -19.23 4.08 -6.11
C LYS A 347 -19.80 2.91 -5.31
N TRP A 348 -19.53 1.68 -5.72
CA TRP A 348 -20.22 0.51 -5.20
C TRP A 348 -19.25 -0.60 -4.81
N VAL A 349 -19.44 -1.11 -3.60
CA VAL A 349 -18.74 -2.27 -3.04
C VAL A 349 -19.73 -3.42 -2.90
N LEU A 350 -19.33 -4.62 -3.32
CA LEU A 350 -20.05 -5.87 -3.07
C LEU A 350 -19.42 -6.60 -1.89
N THR A 351 -20.24 -7.06 -0.95
CA THR A 351 -19.80 -7.81 0.24
C THR A 351 -20.90 -8.78 0.69
N SER A 352 -20.71 -9.43 1.84
CA SER A 352 -21.70 -10.32 2.44
C SER A 352 -22.69 -9.58 3.35
N SER A 353 -23.95 -10.01 3.34
CA SER A 353 -24.96 -9.49 4.28
C SER A 353 -24.69 -9.91 5.73
N SER A 354 -23.86 -10.92 5.97
CA SER A 354 -23.47 -11.32 7.33
C SER A 354 -22.64 -10.28 8.06
N CYS A 355 -22.04 -9.32 7.34
CA CYS A 355 -21.28 -8.20 7.89
C CYS A 355 -22.14 -7.21 8.68
N PHE A 356 -23.42 -7.08 8.32
CA PHE A 356 -24.30 -6.04 8.86
C PHE A 356 -25.28 -6.58 9.90
N ARG A 357 -24.85 -7.57 10.69
CA ARG A 357 -25.64 -8.12 11.80
C ARG A 357 -25.39 -7.30 13.07
N GLY A 358 -26.44 -6.73 13.65
CA GLY A 358 -26.35 -5.96 14.89
C GLY A 358 -27.24 -4.72 14.85
N PRO A 359 -27.16 -3.84 15.86
CA PRO A 359 -27.90 -2.59 15.87
C PRO A 359 -27.41 -1.64 14.78
N ASP A 360 -28.33 -0.86 14.19
CA ASP A 360 -28.06 0.03 13.04
C ASP A 360 -27.23 1.28 13.36
N ASN A 361 -26.79 1.46 14.62
CA ASN A 361 -26.15 2.70 15.08
C ASN A 361 -24.63 2.72 14.93
N HIS A 362 -24.06 1.93 14.01
CA HIS A 362 -22.62 1.87 13.78
C HIS A 362 -22.21 2.75 12.60
N ASN A 363 -21.05 3.38 12.72
CA ASN A 363 -20.45 4.09 11.60
C ASN A 363 -19.71 3.11 10.71
N TRP A 364 -20.11 3.06 9.44
CA TRP A 364 -19.48 2.21 8.44
C TRP A 364 -18.56 3.02 7.55
N ALA A 365 -17.35 2.51 7.37
CA ALA A 365 -16.37 3.05 6.44
C ALA A 365 -15.73 1.95 5.61
N VAL A 366 -15.18 2.35 4.48
CA VAL A 366 -14.47 1.53 3.52
C VAL A 366 -13.04 2.05 3.43
N ARG A 367 -12.07 1.15 3.58
CA ARG A 367 -10.66 1.41 3.33
C ARG A 367 -10.20 0.59 2.11
N LEU A 368 -9.59 1.26 1.16
CA LEU A 368 -9.09 0.74 -0.12
C LEU A 368 -7.58 0.98 -0.23
N GLY A 369 -6.90 0.25 -1.12
CA GLY A 369 -5.48 0.47 -1.43
C GLY A 369 -4.48 -0.05 -0.37
N SER A 370 -4.99 -0.50 0.78
CA SER A 370 -4.18 -1.03 1.88
C SER A 370 -3.97 -2.54 1.80
N VAL A 371 -2.79 -3.01 2.21
CA VAL A 371 -2.46 -4.44 2.33
C VAL A 371 -2.11 -4.87 3.76
N ARG A 372 -2.05 -3.92 4.70
CA ARG A 372 -1.74 -4.14 6.11
C ARG A 372 -2.72 -3.37 6.98
N LYS A 373 -3.38 -4.06 7.93
CA LYS A 373 -4.38 -3.42 8.79
C LYS A 373 -3.82 -2.25 9.58
N MET A 374 -2.57 -2.35 10.03
CA MET A 374 -1.89 -1.32 10.84
C MET A 374 -0.83 -0.52 10.05
N SER A 375 -1.01 -0.34 8.74
CA SER A 375 -0.19 0.59 7.94
C SER A 375 -0.83 1.98 7.85
N ALA A 376 -0.08 2.98 7.40
CA ALA A 376 -0.59 4.29 6.99
C ALA A 376 -0.04 4.60 5.59
N SER A 377 -0.24 3.67 4.65
CA SER A 377 0.29 3.83 3.30
C SER A 377 -0.32 5.07 2.61
N PRO A 378 0.43 5.77 1.75
CA PRO A 378 -0.11 6.92 1.00
C PRO A 378 -1.13 6.51 -0.07
N PHE A 379 -1.29 5.21 -0.31
CA PHE A 379 -2.25 4.65 -1.25
C PHE A 379 -3.62 4.39 -0.62
N ASP A 380 -3.73 4.54 0.69
CA ASP A 380 -4.95 4.29 1.43
C ASP A 380 -6.02 5.32 1.09
N VAL A 381 -7.18 4.83 0.67
CA VAL A 381 -8.37 5.66 0.45
C VAL A 381 -9.43 5.28 1.48
N TYR A 382 -9.85 6.26 2.29
CA TYR A 382 -10.86 6.10 3.33
C TYR A 382 -12.15 6.83 2.95
N LEU A 383 -13.26 6.11 2.87
CA LEU A 383 -14.56 6.66 2.49
C LEU A 383 -15.67 6.18 3.42
N ARG A 384 -16.66 7.03 3.66
CA ARG A 384 -17.85 6.65 4.43
C ARG A 384 -18.81 5.82 3.57
N ALA A 385 -19.37 4.78 4.17
CA ALA A 385 -20.48 4.04 3.58
C ALA A 385 -21.80 4.70 4.00
N ILE A 386 -22.58 5.15 3.01
CA ILE A 386 -23.82 5.92 3.26
C ILE A 386 -25.09 5.08 3.13
N GLN A 387 -25.01 3.93 2.46
CA GLN A 387 -26.17 3.07 2.24
C GLN A 387 -25.75 1.61 2.09
N ILE A 388 -26.47 0.71 2.74
CA ILE A 388 -26.31 -0.74 2.63
C ILE A 388 -27.61 -1.31 2.05
N ILE A 389 -27.50 -2.10 0.98
CA ILE A 389 -28.63 -2.68 0.25
C ILE A 389 -28.45 -4.18 0.21
N HIS A 390 -29.30 -4.92 0.91
CA HIS A 390 -29.29 -6.38 0.91
C HIS A 390 -29.92 -6.94 -0.36
N SER A 391 -29.40 -8.08 -0.84
CA SER A 391 -30.03 -8.82 -1.94
C SER A 391 -31.43 -9.29 -1.53
N PRO A 392 -32.46 -9.11 -2.38
CA PRO A 392 -33.81 -9.58 -2.12
C PRO A 392 -33.99 -11.08 -2.39
N MET A 393 -32.97 -11.77 -2.92
CA MET A 393 -33.09 -13.17 -3.30
C MET A 393 -33.09 -14.10 -2.07
N VAL A 394 -33.89 -15.17 -2.11
CA VAL A 394 -34.03 -16.13 -1.00
C VAL A 394 -32.70 -16.80 -0.70
N ASN A 395 -32.30 -16.84 0.57
CA ASN A 395 -31.02 -17.37 1.05
C ASN A 395 -29.76 -16.65 0.52
N ALA A 396 -29.92 -15.47 -0.08
CA ALA A 396 -28.78 -14.69 -0.54
C ALA A 396 -28.07 -14.02 0.63
N GLN A 397 -26.75 -14.22 0.71
CA GLN A 397 -25.91 -13.56 1.69
C GLN A 397 -25.05 -12.47 1.05
N LEU A 398 -25.62 -11.68 0.13
CA LEU A 398 -24.94 -10.60 -0.59
C LEU A 398 -25.51 -9.23 -0.23
N SER A 399 -24.67 -8.20 -0.25
CA SER A 399 -25.06 -6.81 -0.02
C SER A 399 -24.21 -5.85 -0.82
N LEU A 400 -24.84 -4.78 -1.31
CA LEU A 400 -24.19 -3.66 -1.94
C LEU A 400 -24.03 -2.53 -0.94
N VAL A 401 -22.86 -1.92 -0.92
CA VAL A 401 -22.54 -0.75 -0.11
C VAL A 401 -22.29 0.41 -1.05
N ARG A 402 -23.02 1.51 -0.85
CA ARG A 402 -22.85 2.76 -1.59
C ARG A 402 -21.90 3.67 -0.84
N LEU A 403 -20.91 4.18 -1.55
CA LEU A 403 -19.92 5.13 -1.04
C LEU A 403 -20.47 6.57 -1.07
N GLU A 404 -20.00 7.41 -0.15
CA GLU A 404 -20.36 8.83 -0.07
C GLU A 404 -19.93 9.61 -1.32
N THR A 405 -18.68 9.43 -1.73
CA THR A 405 -18.07 10.04 -2.92
C THR A 405 -17.60 8.98 -3.89
N GLU A 406 -17.37 9.38 -5.14
CA GLU A 406 -16.70 8.51 -6.12
C GLU A 406 -15.24 8.33 -5.71
N VAL A 407 -14.76 7.11 -5.80
CA VAL A 407 -13.35 6.76 -5.64
C VAL A 407 -12.58 7.27 -6.84
N GLU A 408 -11.50 8.01 -6.61
CA GLU A 408 -10.54 8.33 -7.65
C GLU A 408 -9.72 7.07 -7.97
N GLU A 409 -9.86 6.59 -9.21
CA GLU A 409 -9.17 5.37 -9.64
C GLU A 409 -7.66 5.61 -9.79
N SER A 410 -6.89 4.62 -9.35
CA SER A 410 -5.43 4.62 -9.40
C SER A 410 -4.91 3.20 -9.65
N HIS A 411 -3.58 3.04 -9.69
CA HIS A 411 -2.97 1.72 -9.70
C HIS A 411 -3.28 0.91 -8.42
N TYR A 412 -3.61 1.57 -7.33
CA TYR A 412 -3.85 0.91 -6.04
C TYR A 412 -5.33 0.69 -5.76
N VAL A 413 -6.20 1.42 -6.47
CA VAL A 413 -7.63 1.39 -6.24
C VAL A 413 -8.37 1.42 -7.58
N ARG A 414 -9.00 0.30 -7.97
CA ARG A 414 -9.82 0.20 -9.18
C ARG A 414 -10.77 -1.01 -9.11
N PRO A 415 -11.91 -0.99 -9.83
CA PRO A 415 -12.93 -2.02 -9.68
C PRO A 415 -12.54 -3.38 -10.30
N SER A 416 -13.13 -4.45 -9.76
CA SER A 416 -13.09 -5.81 -10.33
C SER A 416 -14.15 -6.00 -11.41
N CYS A 417 -13.96 -6.97 -12.31
CA CYS A 417 -14.98 -7.29 -13.30
C CYS A 417 -16.06 -8.22 -12.73
N LEU A 418 -17.29 -8.01 -13.20
CA LEU A 418 -18.39 -8.93 -13.00
C LEU A 418 -18.49 -9.90 -14.20
N PRO A 419 -18.73 -11.19 -13.97
CA PRO A 419 -18.83 -12.20 -15.03
C PRO A 419 -20.12 -12.00 -15.82
N ALA A 420 -20.14 -12.54 -17.05
CA ALA A 420 -21.38 -12.61 -17.81
C ALA A 420 -22.38 -13.58 -17.16
N PRO A 421 -23.71 -13.43 -17.36
CA PRO A 421 -24.72 -14.29 -16.71
C PRO A 421 -24.58 -15.81 -16.96
N ASN A 422 -23.99 -16.19 -18.09
CA ASN A 422 -23.73 -17.57 -18.48
C ASN A 422 -22.35 -18.08 -18.05
N GLN A 423 -21.47 -17.20 -17.55
CA GLN A 423 -20.11 -17.55 -17.18
C GLN A 423 -20.09 -18.09 -15.75
N ARG A 424 -19.53 -19.29 -15.57
CA ARG A 424 -19.46 -20.00 -14.29
C ARG A 424 -18.05 -20.53 -14.06
N THR A 425 -17.76 -20.87 -12.80
CA THR A 425 -16.56 -21.63 -12.44
C THR A 425 -16.73 -23.11 -12.78
N SER A 426 -15.63 -23.81 -13.06
CA SER A 426 -15.62 -25.25 -13.30
C SER A 426 -14.88 -26.01 -12.21
N VAL A 427 -15.24 -27.27 -11.98
CA VAL A 427 -14.53 -28.13 -11.01
C VAL A 427 -13.10 -28.39 -11.53
N GLY A 428 -12.12 -28.34 -10.63
CA GLY A 428 -10.68 -28.42 -10.95
C GLY A 428 -10.06 -27.09 -11.39
N GLU A 429 -10.88 -26.05 -11.58
CA GLU A 429 -10.37 -24.71 -11.89
C GLU A 429 -9.65 -24.10 -10.68
N THR A 430 -8.58 -23.36 -10.92
CA THR A 430 -7.88 -22.62 -9.86
C THR A 430 -8.32 -21.15 -9.85
N CYS A 431 -8.79 -20.70 -8.70
CA CYS A 431 -9.15 -19.32 -8.42
C CYS A 431 -8.39 -18.83 -7.18
N VAL A 432 -8.55 -17.55 -6.86
CA VAL A 432 -7.85 -16.90 -5.76
C VAL A 432 -8.86 -16.28 -4.79
N THR A 433 -8.59 -16.44 -3.50
CA THR A 433 -9.21 -15.63 -2.44
C THR A 433 -8.12 -14.91 -1.66
N LEU A 434 -8.53 -13.92 -0.86
CA LEU A 434 -7.63 -13.26 0.07
C LEU A 434 -7.92 -13.71 1.51
N GLY A 435 -6.88 -13.62 2.33
CA GLY A 435 -6.92 -13.79 3.78
C GLY A 435 -5.86 -12.92 4.44
N TYR A 436 -5.69 -13.08 5.75
CA TYR A 436 -4.65 -12.41 6.52
C TYR A 436 -3.78 -13.42 7.22
N ASP A 437 -2.51 -13.08 7.45
CA ASP A 437 -1.57 -13.90 8.23
C ASP A 437 -2.10 -14.20 9.66
N LEU A 438 -1.45 -15.10 10.39
CA LEU A 438 -1.85 -15.45 11.77
C LEU A 438 -1.80 -14.28 12.76
N LYS A 439 -1.09 -13.20 12.43
CA LYS A 439 -1.09 -11.96 13.21
C LYS A 439 -2.30 -11.08 12.88
N GLY A 440 -3.06 -11.45 11.85
CA GLY A 440 -4.24 -10.75 11.37
C GLY A 440 -3.91 -9.38 10.80
N ASP A 441 -2.73 -9.17 10.22
CA ASP A 441 -2.25 -7.86 9.78
C ASP A 441 -1.92 -7.82 8.29
N GLN A 442 -1.05 -8.70 7.81
CA GLN A 442 -0.62 -8.75 6.40
C GLN A 442 -1.64 -9.51 5.57
N MET A 443 -2.14 -8.87 4.50
CA MET A 443 -3.01 -9.51 3.51
C MET A 443 -2.20 -10.53 2.70
N GLU A 444 -2.79 -11.69 2.44
CA GLU A 444 -2.17 -12.78 1.69
C GLU A 444 -3.10 -13.32 0.61
N GLN A 445 -2.47 -13.69 -0.52
CA GLN A 445 -3.12 -14.39 -1.61
C GLN A 445 -3.20 -15.89 -1.31
N LEU A 446 -4.39 -16.47 -1.43
CA LEU A 446 -4.66 -17.89 -1.22
C LEU A 446 -5.25 -18.52 -2.47
N ASN A 447 -4.63 -19.60 -2.95
CA ASN A 447 -5.10 -20.30 -4.14
C ASN A 447 -6.08 -21.41 -3.75
N LEU A 448 -7.18 -21.46 -4.48
CA LEU A 448 -8.28 -22.38 -4.26
C LEU A 448 -8.53 -23.18 -5.53
N GLU A 449 -8.53 -24.49 -5.40
CA GLU A 449 -9.07 -25.39 -6.40
C GLU A 449 -10.58 -25.53 -6.19
N ILE A 450 -11.36 -25.26 -7.23
CA ILE A 450 -12.81 -25.37 -7.18
C ILE A 450 -13.20 -26.86 -7.14
N VAL A 451 -13.95 -27.25 -6.13
CA VAL A 451 -14.36 -28.65 -5.90
C VAL A 451 -15.88 -28.79 -5.93
N THR A 452 -16.36 -30.02 -6.07
CA THR A 452 -17.79 -30.32 -5.95
C THR A 452 -18.28 -30.06 -4.52
N PHE A 453 -19.57 -29.78 -4.38
CA PHE A 453 -20.20 -29.60 -3.08
C PHE A 453 -20.05 -30.82 -2.16
N THR A 454 -20.15 -32.04 -2.71
CA THR A 454 -20.00 -33.28 -1.95
C THR A 454 -18.59 -33.45 -1.39
N ALA A 455 -17.56 -33.05 -2.14
CA ALA A 455 -16.17 -33.05 -1.68
C ALA A 455 -15.93 -32.04 -0.54
N CYS A 456 -16.75 -30.98 -0.46
CA CYS A 456 -16.67 -29.96 0.58
C CYS A 456 -17.29 -30.44 1.91
N TYR A 457 -18.46 -31.07 1.86
CA TYR A 457 -19.25 -31.40 3.05
C TYR A 457 -19.06 -32.82 3.58
N ASN A 458 -18.28 -33.66 2.90
CA ASN A 458 -18.24 -35.11 3.13
C ASN A 458 -19.66 -35.68 3.32
N SER A 459 -20.61 -35.13 2.57
CA SER A 459 -22.04 -35.39 2.68
C SER A 459 -22.60 -35.74 1.32
N SER A 460 -23.51 -36.70 1.29
CA SER A 460 -24.19 -37.16 0.09
C SER A 460 -25.34 -36.23 -0.35
N LEU A 461 -25.54 -35.10 0.34
CA LEU A 461 -26.63 -34.18 0.06
C LEU A 461 -26.24 -33.24 -1.10
N PRO A 462 -27.11 -33.08 -2.11
CA PRO A 462 -26.87 -32.12 -3.18
C PRO A 462 -26.90 -30.70 -2.59
N GLY A 463 -25.85 -29.94 -2.84
CA GLY A 463 -25.76 -28.54 -2.44
C GLY A 463 -26.81 -27.69 -3.13
N THR A 464 -27.18 -26.58 -2.50
CA THR A 464 -27.90 -25.52 -3.19
C THR A 464 -27.01 -25.01 -4.32
N GLY A 465 -27.52 -24.94 -5.55
CA GLY A 465 -26.78 -24.50 -6.75
C GLY A 465 -26.28 -23.04 -6.71
N SER A 466 -26.33 -22.39 -5.55
CA SER A 466 -25.90 -21.04 -5.25
C SER A 466 -24.53 -20.97 -4.54
N THR A 467 -23.92 -22.11 -4.20
CA THR A 467 -22.68 -22.15 -3.41
C THR A 467 -21.51 -22.71 -4.23
N ILE A 468 -20.39 -21.99 -4.23
CA ILE A 468 -19.11 -22.39 -4.80
C ILE A 468 -18.21 -22.86 -3.64
N CYS A 469 -17.56 -24.00 -3.81
CA CYS A 469 -16.65 -24.57 -2.82
C CYS A 469 -15.22 -24.56 -3.36
N GLY A 470 -14.29 -24.04 -2.57
CA GLY A 470 -12.87 -24.02 -2.88
C GLY A 470 -12.06 -24.77 -1.82
N ARG A 471 -11.17 -25.66 -2.26
CA ARG A 471 -10.18 -26.32 -1.41
C ARG A 471 -8.82 -25.66 -1.62
N GLN A 472 -8.15 -25.30 -0.52
CA GLN A 472 -6.79 -24.76 -0.60
C GLN A 472 -5.84 -25.86 -1.10
N GLN A 473 -4.99 -25.53 -2.09
CA GLN A 473 -3.93 -26.45 -2.53
C GLN A 473 -2.78 -26.42 -1.51
N GLU A 474 -2.44 -27.57 -0.94
CA GLU A 474 -1.42 -27.72 0.10
C GLU A 474 0.00 -27.77 -0.48
N SER A 475 0.95 -27.15 0.22
CA SER A 475 2.39 -27.42 0.08
C SER A 475 2.88 -28.28 1.26
N SER A 476 2.84 -29.61 1.08
CA SER A 476 3.41 -30.66 1.96
C SER A 476 2.77 -30.91 3.34
N HIS A 477 2.84 -32.19 3.75
CA HIS A 477 2.17 -32.85 4.87
C HIS A 477 2.26 -32.13 6.23
N ASN A 478 1.12 -32.12 6.96
CA ASN A 478 0.79 -31.41 8.23
C ASN A 478 0.28 -29.98 8.05
N SER A 479 -0.85 -29.83 7.36
CA SER A 479 -1.55 -28.57 7.07
C SER A 479 -2.22 -27.93 8.31
N ILE A 480 -1.38 -27.36 9.17
CA ILE A 480 -1.79 -26.30 10.08
C ILE A 480 -2.25 -25.14 9.18
N CYS A 481 -3.48 -24.65 9.37
CA CYS A 481 -3.92 -23.48 8.62
C CYS A 481 -3.05 -22.27 9.05
N MET A 482 -2.81 -21.32 8.14
CA MET A 482 -1.88 -20.21 8.41
C MET A 482 -2.56 -18.83 8.30
N HIS A 483 -3.89 -18.79 8.13
CA HIS A 483 -4.58 -17.56 7.77
C HIS A 483 -5.95 -17.42 8.41
N GLU A 484 -6.33 -16.19 8.70
CA GLU A 484 -7.69 -15.80 9.04
C GLU A 484 -8.42 -15.28 7.80
N SER A 485 -9.69 -15.64 7.65
CA SER A 485 -10.53 -15.16 6.55
C SER A 485 -11.82 -14.56 7.08
N LEU A 486 -12.13 -13.35 6.64
CA LEU A 486 -13.32 -12.62 7.05
C LEU A 486 -14.49 -12.84 6.09
N PRO A 487 -15.74 -12.57 6.53
CA PRO A 487 -16.87 -12.49 5.62
C PRO A 487 -16.67 -11.36 4.61
N GLY A 488 -17.30 -11.48 3.44
CA GLY A 488 -17.20 -10.53 2.33
C GLY A 488 -15.98 -10.72 1.42
N ARG A 489 -15.09 -11.67 1.74
CA ARG A 489 -13.91 -12.00 0.91
C ARG A 489 -14.30 -12.42 -0.51
N GLN A 490 -13.47 -12.03 -1.47
CA GLN A 490 -13.64 -12.29 -2.88
C GLN A 490 -13.17 -13.68 -3.33
N LEU A 491 -13.89 -14.31 -4.24
CA LEU A 491 -13.39 -15.40 -5.08
C LEU A 491 -13.14 -14.85 -6.49
N MET A 492 -11.87 -14.63 -6.80
CA MET A 492 -11.40 -14.05 -8.07
C MET A 492 -10.88 -15.15 -8.99
N CYS A 493 -11.33 -15.18 -10.23
CA CYS A 493 -10.80 -16.11 -11.24
C CYS A 493 -10.34 -15.34 -12.47
N TRP A 494 -9.21 -15.75 -13.04
CA TRP A 494 -8.65 -15.15 -14.23
C TRP A 494 -9.32 -15.66 -15.50
N ARG A 495 -9.65 -14.76 -16.43
CA ARG A 495 -10.32 -15.07 -17.69
C ARG A 495 -9.78 -14.18 -18.80
N GLY A 496 -9.18 -14.79 -19.81
CA GLY A 496 -8.50 -14.06 -20.88
C GLY A 496 -7.33 -13.25 -20.31
N ASP A 497 -7.57 -11.98 -20.06
CA ASP A 497 -6.61 -10.99 -19.59
C ASP A 497 -7.08 -10.21 -18.35
N ARG A 498 -8.15 -10.66 -17.66
CA ARG A 498 -8.78 -9.95 -16.53
C ARG A 498 -9.19 -10.87 -15.38
N TRP A 499 -9.25 -10.29 -14.19
CA TRP A 499 -9.81 -10.89 -12.98
C TRP A 499 -11.30 -10.60 -12.85
N TYR A 500 -12.08 -11.66 -12.65
CA TYR A 500 -13.52 -11.60 -12.45
C TYR A 500 -13.90 -12.10 -11.06
N LEU A 501 -14.83 -11.40 -10.41
CA LEU A 501 -15.41 -11.81 -9.15
C LEU A 501 -16.47 -12.88 -9.41
N PHE A 502 -16.28 -14.12 -8.95
CA PHE A 502 -17.26 -15.20 -9.13
C PHE A 502 -18.09 -15.47 -7.88
N GLY A 503 -17.55 -15.18 -6.71
CA GLY A 503 -18.23 -15.45 -5.45
C GLY A 503 -17.78 -14.57 -4.31
N VAL A 504 -18.63 -14.50 -3.28
CA VAL A 504 -18.38 -13.75 -2.04
C VAL A 504 -18.53 -14.70 -0.86
N GLY A 505 -17.51 -14.78 -0.01
CA GLY A 505 -17.54 -15.58 1.21
C GLY A 505 -18.44 -14.94 2.26
N SER A 506 -19.20 -15.72 3.01
CA SER A 506 -20.16 -15.18 4.00
C SER A 506 -19.90 -15.58 5.44
N SER A 507 -18.98 -16.51 5.65
CA SER A 507 -18.62 -17.03 6.98
C SER A 507 -17.18 -16.71 7.30
N MET A 508 -16.92 -16.33 8.54
CA MET A 508 -15.56 -16.24 9.06
C MET A 508 -14.94 -17.64 9.11
N SER A 509 -13.71 -17.78 8.66
CA SER A 509 -12.93 -19.02 8.79
C SER A 509 -11.79 -18.76 9.75
N MET A 510 -11.86 -19.39 10.92
CA MET A 510 -10.82 -19.36 11.94
C MET A 510 -9.99 -20.62 11.89
N CYS A 511 -8.74 -20.49 12.26
CA CYS A 511 -7.75 -21.53 12.10
C CYS A 511 -7.78 -22.55 13.25
N ASN A 512 -8.32 -23.75 13.00
CA ASN A 512 -8.48 -24.81 14.02
C ASN A 512 -7.80 -26.14 13.59
N ASP A 513 -6.50 -26.10 13.29
CA ASP A 513 -5.60 -27.25 13.00
C ASP A 513 -5.95 -28.17 11.80
N ARG A 514 -6.98 -27.85 11.02
CA ARG A 514 -7.31 -28.56 9.76
C ARG A 514 -7.71 -27.59 8.65
N PRO A 515 -7.37 -27.89 7.39
CA PRO A 515 -7.83 -27.10 6.26
C PRO A 515 -9.36 -27.18 6.15
N VAL A 516 -10.03 -26.07 6.41
CA VAL A 516 -11.49 -25.95 6.26
C VAL A 516 -11.80 -25.54 4.82
N PRO A 517 -12.62 -26.32 4.09
CA PRO A 517 -13.11 -25.92 2.79
C PRO A 517 -13.76 -24.53 2.81
N GLN A 518 -13.44 -23.72 1.81
CA GLN A 518 -13.89 -22.34 1.72
C GLN A 518 -15.19 -22.24 0.91
N HIS A 519 -16.17 -21.49 1.42
CA HIS A 519 -17.51 -21.38 0.86
C HIS A 519 -17.78 -19.98 0.34
N PHE A 520 -18.32 -19.89 -0.87
CA PHE A 520 -18.64 -18.62 -1.52
C PHE A 520 -20.04 -18.67 -2.11
N HIS A 521 -20.79 -17.59 -1.97
CA HIS A 521 -22.06 -17.40 -2.66
C HIS A 521 -21.79 -16.95 -4.08
N THR A 522 -22.39 -17.62 -5.06
CA THR A 522 -22.26 -17.23 -6.47
C THR A 522 -22.90 -15.86 -6.73
N ILE A 523 -22.19 -15.03 -7.48
CA ILE A 523 -22.74 -13.74 -7.90
C ILE A 523 -23.54 -13.82 -9.20
N SER A 524 -23.42 -14.90 -9.98
CA SER A 524 -24.02 -15.02 -11.31
C SER A 524 -25.55 -14.89 -11.29
N SER A 525 -26.22 -15.40 -10.25
CA SER A 525 -27.67 -15.28 -10.08
C SER A 525 -28.12 -13.87 -9.66
N HIS A 526 -27.19 -13.01 -9.24
CA HIS A 526 -27.46 -11.69 -8.67
C HIS A 526 -27.14 -10.54 -9.62
N LEU A 527 -26.55 -10.81 -10.79
CA LEU A 527 -26.09 -9.80 -11.73
C LEU A 527 -27.20 -8.83 -12.19
N GLN A 528 -28.44 -9.31 -12.35
CA GLN A 528 -29.57 -8.46 -12.70
C GLN A 528 -29.96 -7.50 -11.56
N TRP A 529 -29.91 -7.97 -10.32
CA TRP A 529 -30.15 -7.11 -9.16
C TRP A 529 -29.03 -6.07 -9.02
N ILE A 530 -27.77 -6.50 -9.15
CA ILE A 530 -26.60 -5.61 -9.08
C ILE A 530 -26.71 -4.49 -10.12
N SER A 531 -26.97 -4.83 -11.39
CA SER A 531 -27.08 -3.84 -12.46
C SER A 531 -28.23 -2.85 -12.26
N THR A 532 -29.37 -3.35 -11.74
CA THR A 532 -30.54 -2.51 -11.43
C THR A 532 -30.24 -1.50 -10.33
N VAL A 533 -29.61 -1.94 -9.24
CA VAL A 533 -29.26 -1.06 -8.11
C VAL A 533 -28.21 -0.03 -8.50
N MET A 534 -27.21 -0.43 -9.29
CA MET A 534 -26.16 0.47 -9.78
C MET A 534 -26.66 1.45 -10.85
N GLY A 535 -27.88 1.28 -11.39
CA GLY A 535 -28.42 2.13 -12.46
C GLY A 535 -27.77 1.89 -13.82
N ILE A 536 -27.16 0.72 -14.04
CA ILE A 536 -26.54 0.35 -15.32
C ILE A 536 -27.67 0.04 -16.32
N LYS A 537 -27.92 0.95 -17.28
CA LYS A 537 -28.82 0.68 -18.40
C LYS A 537 -28.24 -0.47 -19.23
N LYS A 538 -29.05 -1.48 -19.57
CA LYS A 538 -28.66 -2.50 -20.55
C LYS A 538 -28.25 -1.80 -21.85
N PRO A 539 -27.14 -2.19 -22.51
CA PRO A 539 -26.94 -1.81 -23.91
C PRO A 539 -28.15 -2.36 -24.68
N SER A 540 -28.85 -1.43 -25.35
CA SER A 540 -30.03 -1.68 -26.19
C SER A 540 -29.70 -2.53 -27.40
#